data_AF-A0AAE4S5T8-F1
#
_entry.id   AF-A0AAE4S5T8-F1
#
_cell.length_a   1.000
_cell.length_b   1.000
_cell.length_c   1.000
_cell.angle_alpha   90.00
_cell.angle_beta   90.00
_cell.angle_gamma   90.00
#
_symmetry.space_group_name_H-M   'P 1'
#
loop_
_entity.id
_entity.type
_entity.pdbx_description
1 polymer ?
#
loop_
_entity_poly.entity_id
_entity_poly.type
_entity_poly.pdbx_seq_one_letter_code
_entity_poly.pdbx_strand_id
1 'polypeptide(L)'
;MLNQTEKRRALSNAVERLNREGSEIIGFAMKGLAIPVITIEMPPTWLLHKAIPMRERVNGQMEDICVARLSGCIVRWLSNGLPEAYQITQNLNPYAPELIAQRPANF
;
A
#
# COMPACT_ATOMS: atom_id res chain seq x y z
N MET A 1 12.11 16.99 -15.05
CA MET A 1 11.21 15.81 -15.18
C MET A 1 12.09 14.56 -15.20
N LEU A 2 11.68 13.47 -14.53
CA LEU A 2 12.43 12.21 -14.58
C LEU A 2 12.46 11.67 -16.01
N ASN A 3 13.64 11.29 -16.48
CA ASN A 3 13.79 10.56 -17.74
C ASN A 3 13.23 9.13 -17.61
N GLN A 4 13.05 8.43 -18.73
CA GLN A 4 12.42 7.11 -18.72
C GLN A 4 13.19 6.06 -17.90
N THR A 5 14.52 6.13 -17.89
CA THR A 5 15.40 5.24 -17.12
C THR A 5 15.27 5.50 -15.62
N GLU A 6 15.24 6.76 -15.20
CA GLU A 6 15.04 7.17 -13.82
C GLU A 6 13.67 6.74 -13.30
N LYS A 7 12.62 6.85 -14.12
CA LYS A 7 11.29 6.33 -13.77
C LYS A 7 11.29 4.82 -13.54
N ARG A 8 12.00 4.05 -14.38
CA ARG A 8 12.12 2.59 -14.22
C ARG A 8 12.88 2.24 -12.94
N ARG A 9 13.96 2.97 -12.64
CA ARG A 9 14.73 2.77 -11.41
C ARG A 9 13.92 3.11 -10.17
N ALA A 10 13.21 4.25 -10.18
CA ALA A 10 12.30 4.65 -9.11
C ALA A 10 11.23 3.59 -8.85
N LEU A 11 10.61 3.08 -9.93
CA LEU A 11 9.62 2.01 -9.83
C LEU A 11 10.22 0.75 -9.21
N SER A 12 11.35 0.27 -9.72
CA SER A 12 12.01 -0.93 -9.21
C SER A 12 12.31 -0.81 -7.70
N ASN A 13 12.86 0.32 -7.27
CA ASN A 13 13.17 0.57 -5.86
C ASN A 13 11.91 0.66 -4.99
N ALA A 14 10.82 1.22 -5.51
CA ALA A 14 9.55 1.28 -4.79
C ALA A 14 8.93 -0.11 -4.64
N VAL A 15 8.92 -0.90 -5.72
CA VAL A 15 8.39 -2.27 -5.76
C VAL A 15 9.15 -3.17 -4.79
N GLU A 16 10.48 -3.13 -4.79
CA GLU A 16 11.29 -3.95 -3.88
C GLU A 16 10.99 -3.64 -2.41
N ARG A 17 10.84 -2.35 -2.07
CA ARG A 17 10.50 -1.91 -0.70
C ARG A 17 9.09 -2.33 -0.30
N LEU A 18 8.12 -2.27 -1.21
CA LEU A 18 6.74 -2.70 -0.92
C LEU A 18 6.67 -4.22 -0.73
N ASN A 19 7.33 -5.00 -1.60
CA ASN A 19 7.38 -6.46 -1.50
C ASN A 19 8.05 -6.92 -0.19
N ARG A 20 9.14 -6.26 0.22
CA ARG A 20 9.84 -6.56 1.48
C ARG A 20 8.94 -6.43 2.71
N GLU A 21 7.97 -5.52 2.65
CA GLU A 21 7.05 -5.20 3.75
C GLU A 21 5.71 -5.96 3.61
N GLY A 22 5.60 -6.86 2.63
CA GLY A 22 4.42 -7.69 2.42
C GLY A 22 3.24 -6.98 1.75
N SER A 23 3.46 -5.85 1.08
CA SER A 23 2.41 -5.19 0.30
C SER A 23 2.23 -5.83 -1.06
N GLU A 24 1.01 -6.26 -1.37
CA GLU A 24 0.65 -6.78 -2.69
C GLU A 24 0.46 -5.66 -3.72
N ILE A 25 1.15 -5.78 -4.85
CA ILE A 25 1.10 -4.83 -5.95
C ILE A 25 0.05 -5.29 -6.96
N ILE A 26 -1.02 -4.51 -7.08
CA ILE A 26 -2.11 -4.75 -8.03
C ILE A 26 -1.71 -4.30 -9.44
N GLY A 27 -0.93 -3.22 -9.55
CA GLY A 27 -0.47 -2.73 -10.84
C GLY A 27 0.36 -1.46 -10.79
N PHE A 28 0.83 -1.02 -11.95
CA PHE A 28 1.60 0.21 -12.11
C PHE A 28 1.22 0.95 -13.40
N ALA A 29 1.28 2.28 -13.34
CA ALA A 29 1.06 3.17 -14.48
C ALA A 29 2.28 4.09 -14.66
N MET A 30 2.82 4.12 -15.88
CA MET A 30 4.00 4.95 -16.22
C MET A 30 3.83 5.77 -17.50
N LYS A 31 3.06 5.25 -18.47
CA LYS A 31 2.95 5.85 -19.81
C LYS A 31 2.18 7.16 -19.73
N GLY A 32 2.74 8.24 -20.28
CA GLY A 32 2.12 9.56 -20.29
C GLY A 32 2.12 10.29 -18.94
N LEU A 33 2.67 9.68 -17.88
CA LEU A 33 2.70 10.27 -16.54
C LEU A 33 4.07 10.89 -16.23
N ALA A 34 4.06 12.06 -15.58
CA ALA A 34 5.28 12.70 -15.09
C ALA A 34 5.93 11.90 -13.95
N ILE A 35 5.11 11.24 -13.12
CA ILE A 35 5.51 10.44 -11.96
C ILE A 35 4.85 9.06 -12.09
N PRO A 36 5.58 7.95 -11.95
CA PRO A 36 4.99 6.62 -11.93
C PRO A 36 4.00 6.45 -10.77
N VAL A 37 2.89 5.76 -11.03
CA VAL A 37 1.89 5.42 -10.02
C VAL A 37 1.89 3.90 -9.81
N ILE A 38 1.85 3.47 -8.55
CA ILE A 38 1.79 2.07 -8.13
C ILE A 38 0.50 1.89 -7.36
N THR A 39 -0.31 0.92 -7.76
CA THR A 39 -1.52 0.53 -7.03
C THR A 39 -1.20 -0.68 -6.20
N ILE A 40 -1.46 -0.60 -4.89
CA ILE A 40 -1.31 -1.71 -3.95
C ILE A 40 -2.65 -2.01 -3.29
N GLU A 41 -2.81 -3.23 -2.82
CA GLU A 41 -3.99 -3.61 -2.06
C GLU A 41 -3.93 -3.08 -0.63
N MET A 42 -2.83 -3.39 0.07
CA MET A 42 -2.65 -3.00 1.47
C MET A 42 -1.33 -2.25 1.69
N PRO A 43 -1.38 -1.00 2.18
CA PRO A 43 -0.18 -0.23 2.54
C PRO A 43 0.53 -0.78 3.78
N PRO A 44 1.87 -0.70 3.82
CA PRO A 44 2.60 -0.98 5.05
C PRO A 44 2.41 0.17 6.05
N THR A 45 2.52 -0.12 7.35
CA THR A 45 2.19 0.82 8.43
C THR A 45 2.93 2.16 8.33
N TRP A 46 4.21 2.13 7.97
CA TRP A 46 5.02 3.34 7.84
C TRP A 46 4.58 4.25 6.67
N LEU A 47 3.86 3.71 5.68
CA LEU A 47 3.31 4.46 4.55
C LEU A 47 1.99 5.13 4.93
N LEU A 48 1.22 4.56 5.86
CA LEU A 48 -0.05 5.11 6.35
C LEU A 48 0.13 6.50 6.97
N HIS A 49 1.21 6.73 7.72
CA HIS A 49 1.51 8.05 8.30
C HIS A 49 1.78 9.14 7.25
N LYS A 50 2.02 8.75 5.99
CA LYS A 50 2.25 9.66 4.86
C LYS A 50 1.08 9.67 3.88
N ALA A 51 -0.02 9.02 4.25
CA ALA A 51 -1.20 8.92 3.42
C ALA A 51 -1.89 10.28 3.33
N ILE A 52 -2.23 10.66 2.10
CA ILE A 52 -3.06 11.80 1.79
C ILE A 52 -4.38 11.24 1.27
N PRO A 53 -5.50 11.44 1.99
CA PRO A 53 -6.80 11.00 1.51
C PRO A 53 -7.24 11.86 0.33
N MET A 54 -7.80 11.21 -0.68
CA MET A 54 -8.30 11.84 -1.90
C MET A 54 -9.58 11.16 -2.35
N ARG A 55 -10.34 11.85 -3.20
CA ARG A 55 -11.46 11.25 -3.94
C ARG A 55 -11.11 11.20 -5.42
N GLU A 56 -11.23 10.02 -5.99
CA GLU A 56 -11.06 9.82 -7.43
C GLU A 56 -12.39 9.42 -8.05
N ARG A 57 -12.63 9.89 -9.28
CA ARG A 57 -13.79 9.45 -10.04
C ARG A 57 -13.38 8.28 -10.94
N VAL A 58 -13.76 7.07 -10.56
CA VAL A 58 -13.50 5.84 -11.31
C VAL A 58 -14.80 5.35 -11.90
N ASN A 59 -14.86 5.16 -13.23
CA ASN A 59 -16.05 4.68 -13.94
C ASN A 59 -17.35 5.47 -13.62
N GLY A 60 -17.22 6.77 -13.39
CA GLY A 60 -18.35 7.64 -13.06
C GLY A 60 -18.75 7.64 -11.57
N GLN A 61 -18.24 6.71 -10.77
CA GLN A 61 -18.41 6.65 -9.32
C GLN A 61 -17.29 7.39 -8.60
N MET A 62 -17.60 7.95 -7.43
CA MET A 62 -16.62 8.59 -6.56
C MET A 62 -16.10 7.56 -5.57
N GLU A 63 -14.80 7.28 -5.60
CA GLU A 63 -14.13 6.39 -4.66
C GLU A 63 -13.19 7.19 -3.75
N ASP A 64 -13.21 6.87 -2.46
CA ASP A 64 -12.22 7.38 -1.51
C ASP A 64 -10.95 6.54 -1.63
N ILE A 65 -9.85 7.20 -1.99
CA ILE A 65 -8.53 6.59 -2.15
C ILE A 65 -7.53 7.26 -1.20
N CYS A 66 -6.45 6.57 -0.90
CA CYS A 66 -5.29 7.13 -0.21
C CYS A 66 -4.09 7.08 -1.15
N VAL A 67 -3.27 8.12 -1.09
CA VAL A 67 -2.01 8.18 -1.85
C VAL A 67 -0.84 8.59 -0.97
N ALA A 68 0.35 8.08 -1.26
CA ALA A 68 1.58 8.48 -0.60
C ALA A 68 2.76 8.48 -1.57
N ARG A 69 3.85 9.18 -1.23
CA ARG A 69 5.08 9.20 -2.03
C ARG A 69 6.07 8.15 -1.54
N LEU A 70 6.64 7.38 -2.46
CA LEU A 70 7.67 6.38 -2.18
C LEU A 70 8.70 6.30 -3.30
N SER A 71 9.98 6.50 -2.98
CA SER A 71 11.11 6.30 -3.90
C SER A 71 10.98 7.00 -5.27
N GLY A 72 10.29 8.14 -5.33
CA GLY A 72 10.03 8.88 -6.58
C GLY A 72 8.76 8.45 -7.33
N CYS A 73 7.95 7.58 -6.75
CA CYS A 73 6.64 7.14 -7.24
C CYS A 73 5.50 7.64 -6.34
N ILE A 74 4.29 7.63 -6.89
CA ILE A 74 3.04 7.74 -6.13
C ILE A 74 2.54 6.32 -5.88
N VAL A 75 2.22 5.99 -4.64
CA VAL A 75 1.58 4.74 -4.25
C VAL A 75 0.13 5.04 -3.90
N ARG A 76 -0.82 4.27 -4.43
CA ARG A 76 -2.26 4.43 -4.21
C ARG A 76 -2.90 3.14 -3.72
N TRP A 77 -3.91 3.26 -2.87
CA TRP A 77 -4.75 2.16 -2.39
C TRP A 77 -6.15 2.69 -2.03
N LEU A 78 -7.12 1.79 -1.89
CA LEU A 78 -8.49 2.16 -1.51
C LEU A 78 -8.55 2.53 -0.02
N SER A 79 -9.35 3.54 0.32
CA SER A 79 -9.58 3.98 1.71
C SER A 79 -10.65 3.18 2.44
N ASN A 80 -11.08 2.03 1.89
CA ASN A 80 -12.24 1.24 2.35
C ASN A 80 -12.07 0.57 3.74
N GLY A 81 -11.18 1.09 4.58
CA GLY A 81 -10.77 0.50 5.83
C GLY A 81 -9.84 -0.67 5.58
N LEU A 82 -8.65 -0.64 6.17
CA LEU A 82 -7.86 -1.86 6.26
C LEU A 82 -8.69 -2.91 7.00
N PRO A 83 -8.76 -4.17 6.54
CA PRO A 83 -9.45 -5.22 7.27
C PRO A 83 -9.03 -5.20 8.74
N GLU A 84 -9.96 -5.33 9.67
CA GLU A 84 -9.69 -5.23 11.12
C GLU A 84 -8.56 -6.19 11.54
N ALA A 85 -8.52 -7.39 10.96
CA ALA A 85 -7.44 -8.36 11.12
C ALA A 85 -6.06 -7.87 10.66
N TYR A 86 -6.00 -7.07 9.59
CA TYR A 86 -4.76 -6.46 9.11
C TYR A 86 -4.27 -5.36 10.06
N GLN A 87 -5.18 -4.57 10.62
CA GLN A 87 -4.83 -3.57 11.65
C GLN A 87 -4.33 -4.24 12.94
N ILE A 88 -4.94 -5.36 13.33
CA ILE A 88 -4.54 -6.14 14.51
C ILE A 88 -3.16 -6.74 14.28
N THR A 89 -2.95 -7.48 13.18
CA THR A 89 -1.67 -8.15 12.89
C THR A 89 -0.49 -7.19 12.75
N GLN A 90 -0.71 -5.94 12.32
CA GLN A 90 0.33 -4.91 12.26
C GLN A 90 0.80 -4.41 13.65
N ASN A 91 0.01 -4.62 14.71
CA ASN A 91 0.36 -4.25 16.08
C ASN A 91 0.76 -5.46 16.94
N LEU A 92 0.72 -6.67 16.39
CA LEU A 92 1.11 -7.87 17.12
C LEU A 92 2.64 -7.98 17.17
N ASN A 93 3.15 -8.31 18.35
CA ASN A 93 4.56 -8.53 18.57
C ASN A 93 5.06 -9.68 17.67
N PRO A 94 6.03 -9.45 16.77
CA PRO A 94 6.55 -10.50 15.88
C PRO A 94 7.23 -11.66 16.64
N TYR A 95 7.50 -11.50 17.94
CA TYR A 95 8.10 -12.50 18.80
C TYR A 95 7.12 -13.24 19.72
N ALA A 96 5.80 -13.01 19.60
CA ALA A 96 4.78 -13.68 20.42
C ALA A 96 3.61 -14.23 19.58
N PRO A 97 3.86 -15.22 18.69
CA PRO A 97 2.84 -15.81 17.81
C PRO A 97 1.69 -16.50 18.55
N GLU A 98 1.86 -16.85 19.82
CA GLU A 98 0.85 -17.45 20.70
C GLU A 98 -0.35 -16.54 20.98
N LEU A 99 -0.23 -15.22 20.77
CA LEU A 99 -1.35 -14.28 20.90
C LEU A 99 -2.36 -14.38 19.73
N ILE A 100 -2.02 -15.09 18.65
CA ILE A 100 -2.84 -15.16 17.42
C ILE A 100 -3.93 -16.24 17.51
N ALA A 101 -3.82 -17.22 18.41
CA ALA A 101 -4.83 -18.28 18.51
C ALA A 101 -4.90 -18.95 19.88
N GLN A 102 -5.82 -18.50 20.73
CA GLN A 102 -6.52 -19.42 21.62
C GLN A 102 -8.00 -19.42 21.27
N ARG A 103 -8.41 -20.43 20.50
CA ARG A 103 -9.81 -20.83 20.45
C ARG A 103 -10.18 -21.24 21.88
N PRO A 104 -11.20 -20.65 22.53
CA PRO A 104 -11.57 -21.06 23.88
C PRO A 104 -11.98 -22.53 23.81
N ALA A 105 -11.21 -23.39 24.48
CA ALA A 105 -11.48 -24.81 24.60
C ALA A 105 -12.52 -25.04 25.70
N ASN A 106 -13.73 -24.50 25.52
CA ASN A 106 -14.86 -24.82 26.37
C ASN A 106 -16.00 -25.30 25.45
N PHE A 107 -16.04 -26.62 25.24
CA PHE A 107 -17.23 -27.38 24.84
C PHE A 107 -17.79 -28.04 26.09
#